data_AF-A0A1F8CZI9-F1
#
_entry.id   AF-A0A1F8CZI9-F1
#
_cell.length_a   1.000
_cell.length_b   1.000
_cell.length_c   1.000
_cell.angle_alpha   90.00
_cell.angle_beta   90.00
_cell.angle_gamma   90.00
#
_symmetry.space_group_name_H-M   'P 1'
#
loop_
_entity.id
_entity.type
_entity.pdbx_description
1 polymer ?
#
loop_
_entity_poly.entity_id
_entity_poly.type
_entity_poly.pdbx_seq_one_letter_code
_entity_poly.pdbx_strand_id
1 'polypeptide(L)'
;MQNGVLIIHTDGGSRGNPGPAACAFVAELDGKVLAEKSKYLDITTNNIAEYQGVLLALDWLLENSKSFKITEVIFFLDSELVVKQLTGFYRVKKPELQTLNLIIKKKIEEISIKVNFQNIPREQNKEADRLVNEELDLQ
;
A
#
# COMPACT_ATOMS: atom_id res chain seq x y z
N MET A 1 -25.37 -14.01 1.54
CA MET A 1 -23.93 -13.98 1.18
C MET A 1 -23.36 -12.80 1.93
N GLN A 2 -22.43 -13.01 2.86
CA GLN A 2 -21.83 -11.90 3.60
C GLN A 2 -20.95 -11.09 2.64
N ASN A 3 -21.06 -9.77 2.70
CA ASN A 3 -20.09 -8.90 2.03
C ASN A 3 -18.83 -8.90 2.90
N GLY A 4 -17.68 -9.19 2.30
CA GLY A 4 -16.41 -9.29 3.02
C GLY A 4 -15.70 -7.95 3.13
N VAL A 5 -14.82 -7.84 4.12
CA VAL A 5 -13.85 -6.74 4.23
C VAL A 5 -12.55 -7.20 3.60
N LEU A 6 -12.09 -6.48 2.59
CA LEU A 6 -10.79 -6.74 1.96
C LEU A 6 -9.71 -6.06 2.81
N ILE A 7 -8.77 -6.84 3.30
CA ILE A 7 -7.61 -6.35 4.03
C ILE A 7 -6.44 -6.29 3.06
N ILE A 8 -5.74 -5.16 3.03
CA ILE A 8 -4.54 -5.00 2.21
C ILE A 8 -3.40 -4.52 3.10
N HIS A 9 -2.39 -5.35 3.28
CA HIS A 9 -1.13 -4.97 3.87
C HIS A 9 -0.24 -4.38 2.79
N THR A 10 0.37 -3.22 3.04
CA THR A 10 1.36 -2.64 2.14
C THR A 10 2.61 -2.28 2.89
N ASP A 11 3.75 -2.36 2.21
CA ASP A 11 5.03 -1.89 2.73
C ASP A 11 5.91 -1.34 1.60
N GLY A 12 6.89 -0.52 1.96
CA GLY A 12 7.91 -0.04 1.05
C GLY A 12 9.20 0.30 1.77
N GLY A 13 10.31 -0.19 1.23
CA GLY A 13 11.63 -0.08 1.84
C GLY A 13 12.69 0.43 0.88
N SER A 14 13.71 1.09 1.42
CA SER A 14 14.92 1.48 0.68
C SER A 14 16.19 1.13 1.45
N ARG A 15 17.18 0.53 0.76
CA ARG A 15 18.54 0.25 1.25
C ARG A 15 19.40 1.51 1.16
N GLY A 16 19.08 2.49 1.99
CA GLY A 16 19.62 3.85 1.93
C GLY A 16 18.49 4.87 1.89
N ASN A 17 18.79 6.17 1.98
CA ASN A 17 17.74 7.20 1.89
C ASN A 17 18.27 8.49 1.22
N PRO A 18 18.42 8.51 -0.11
CA PRO A 18 17.92 7.52 -1.08
C PRO A 18 18.83 6.29 -1.25
N GLY A 19 18.27 5.19 -1.76
CA GLY A 19 18.95 3.94 -2.11
C GLY A 19 18.06 3.00 -2.92
N PRO A 20 18.57 1.81 -3.34
CA PRO A 20 17.76 0.78 -3.99
C PRO A 20 16.51 0.48 -3.17
N ALA A 21 15.34 0.49 -3.81
CA ALA A 21 14.06 0.47 -3.13
C ALA A 21 13.08 -0.49 -3.78
N ALA A 22 12.15 -1.00 -2.99
CA ALA A 22 11.04 -1.81 -3.47
C ALA A 22 9.78 -1.50 -2.66
N CYS A 23 8.62 -1.87 -3.21
CA CYS A 23 7.37 -1.88 -2.48
C CYS A 23 6.62 -3.19 -2.70
N ALA A 24 5.69 -3.50 -1.82
CA ALA A 24 4.86 -4.69 -1.92
C ALA A 24 3.47 -4.50 -1.30
N PHE A 25 2.57 -5.42 -1.65
CA PHE A 25 1.31 -5.61 -0.93
C PHE A 25 0.90 -7.07 -0.84
N VAL A 26 0.07 -7.35 0.16
CA VAL A 26 -0.66 -8.61 0.35
C VAL A 26 -2.14 -8.27 0.52
N ALA A 27 -3.01 -8.85 -0.32
CA ALA A 27 -4.46 -8.65 -0.26
C ALA A 27 -5.16 -9.92 0.23
N GLU A 28 -5.99 -9.80 1.25
CA GLU A 28 -6.70 -10.89 1.91
C GLU A 28 -8.20 -10.62 2.00
N LEU A 29 -8.99 -11.65 1.74
CA LEU A 29 -10.44 -11.62 1.92
C LEU A 29 -10.86 -12.86 2.72
N ASP A 30 -11.55 -12.65 3.84
CA ASP A 30 -12.00 -13.71 4.74
C ASP A 30 -10.87 -14.66 5.19
N GLY A 31 -9.68 -14.11 5.45
CA GLY A 31 -8.48 -14.84 5.87
C GLY A 31 -7.80 -15.63 4.76
N LYS A 32 -8.21 -15.46 3.50
CA LYS A 32 -7.58 -16.06 2.33
C LYS A 32 -6.80 -15.00 1.56
N VAL A 33 -5.51 -15.26 1.33
CA VAL A 33 -4.69 -14.47 0.41
C VAL A 33 -5.24 -14.57 -1.02
N LEU A 34 -5.56 -13.42 -1.59
CA LEU A 34 -6.04 -13.25 -2.96
C LEU A 34 -4.90 -12.88 -3.92
N ALA A 35 -3.97 -12.04 -3.46
CA ALA A 35 -2.84 -11.60 -4.24
C ALA A 35 -1.67 -11.15 -3.36
N GLU A 36 -0.47 -11.39 -3.85
CA GLU A 36 0.80 -10.89 -3.32
C GLU A 36 1.58 -10.34 -4.49
N LYS A 37 2.05 -9.10 -4.41
CA LYS A 37 2.89 -8.50 -5.44
C LYS A 37 3.96 -7.62 -4.83
N SER A 38 5.14 -7.67 -5.40
CA SER A 38 6.26 -6.76 -5.14
C SER A 38 6.64 -6.01 -6.42
N LYS A 39 7.40 -4.92 -6.26
CA LYS A 39 7.94 -4.14 -7.37
C LYS A 39 9.22 -3.44 -6.95
N TYR A 40 10.31 -3.66 -7.69
CA TYR A 40 11.52 -2.85 -7.61
C TYR A 40 11.29 -1.41 -8.15
N LEU A 41 11.87 -0.43 -7.47
CA LEU A 41 11.63 1.01 -7.66
C LEU A 41 12.90 1.80 -8.00
N ASP A 42 13.97 1.12 -8.40
CA ASP A 42 15.30 1.72 -8.56
C ASP A 42 15.76 2.45 -7.29
N ILE A 43 16.47 3.58 -7.45
CA ILE A 43 16.95 4.39 -6.34
C ILE A 43 15.86 5.41 -5.97
N THR A 44 15.29 5.27 -4.77
CA THR A 44 14.36 6.26 -4.21
C THR A 44 14.47 6.36 -2.69
N THR A 45 13.63 7.18 -2.07
CA THR A 45 13.57 7.34 -0.61
C THR A 45 12.56 6.37 0.00
N ASN A 46 12.72 6.05 1.30
CA ASN A 46 11.79 5.16 2.01
C ASN A 46 10.34 5.64 1.89
N ASN A 47 10.10 6.94 2.12
CA ASN A 47 8.74 7.49 2.06
C ASN A 47 8.12 7.38 0.66
N ILE A 48 8.91 7.48 -0.41
CA ILE A 48 8.38 7.29 -1.76
C ILE A 48 8.04 5.81 -1.96
N ALA A 49 8.89 4.88 -1.50
CA ALA A 49 8.61 3.44 -1.58
C ALA A 49 7.31 3.05 -0.88
N GLU A 50 7.06 3.57 0.32
CA GLU A 50 5.83 3.36 1.08
C GLU A 50 4.57 3.81 0.31
N TYR A 51 4.62 5.01 -0.27
CA TYR A 51 3.55 5.52 -1.13
C TYR A 51 3.34 4.66 -2.39
N GLN A 52 4.42 4.12 -2.95
CA GLN A 52 4.35 3.23 -4.10
C GLN A 52 3.71 1.88 -3.74
N GLY A 53 3.88 1.37 -2.51
CA GLY A 53 3.19 0.16 -2.04
C GLY A 53 1.67 0.32 -2.06
N VAL A 54 1.18 1.47 -1.58
CA VAL A 54 -0.24 1.82 -1.64
C VAL A 54 -0.73 1.93 -3.08
N LEU A 55 0.03 2.60 -3.96
CA LEU A 55 -0.34 2.72 -5.37
C LEU A 55 -0.41 1.36 -6.08
N LEU A 56 0.58 0.49 -5.84
CA LEU A 56 0.63 -0.85 -6.42
C LEU A 56 -0.62 -1.67 -6.04
N ALA A 57 -1.04 -1.59 -4.77
CA ALA A 57 -2.25 -2.22 -4.30
C ALA A 57 -3.54 -1.61 -4.89
N LEU A 58 -3.61 -0.29 -5.01
CA LEU A 58 -4.76 0.39 -5.62
C LEU A 58 -4.91 0.06 -7.12
N ASP A 59 -3.80 -0.06 -7.84
CA ASP A 59 -3.80 -0.50 -9.24
C ASP A 59 -4.38 -1.91 -9.36
N TRP A 60 -3.91 -2.85 -8.53
CA TRP A 60 -4.49 -4.18 -8.48
C TRP A 60 -5.98 -4.17 -8.10
N LEU A 61 -6.38 -3.33 -7.14
CA LEU A 61 -7.77 -3.22 -6.69
C LEU A 61 -8.68 -2.67 -7.79
N LEU A 62 -8.25 -1.70 -8.58
CA LEU A 62 -9.01 -1.17 -9.72
C LEU A 62 -9.28 -2.25 -10.77
N GLU A 63 -8.30 -3.14 -11.00
CA GLU A 63 -8.42 -4.24 -11.95
C GLU A 63 -9.32 -5.39 -11.44
N ASN A 64 -9.34 -5.63 -10.12
CA ASN A 64 -9.89 -6.87 -9.56
C ASN A 64 -11.14 -6.68 -8.67
N SER A 65 -11.41 -5.48 -8.17
CA SER A 65 -12.50 -5.21 -7.20
C SER A 65 -13.87 -5.72 -7.65
N LYS A 66 -14.18 -5.63 -8.94
CA LYS A 66 -15.48 -6.07 -9.50
C LYS A 66 -15.70 -7.59 -9.42
N SER A 67 -14.64 -8.36 -9.24
CA SER A 67 -14.69 -9.81 -9.10
C SER A 67 -14.98 -10.26 -7.65
N PHE A 68 -14.94 -9.34 -6.69
CA PHE A 68 -15.13 -9.63 -5.27
C PHE A 68 -16.40 -8.96 -4.74
N LYS A 69 -17.10 -9.65 -3.83
CA LYS A 69 -18.24 -9.07 -3.10
C LYS A 69 -17.74 -8.40 -1.82
N ILE A 70 -17.18 -7.21 -1.97
CA ILE A 70 -16.59 -6.43 -0.86
C ILE A 70 -17.37 -5.14 -0.64
N THR A 71 -17.53 -4.75 0.62
CA THR A 71 -18.15 -3.46 1.01
C THR A 71 -17.16 -2.44 1.50
N GLU A 72 -15.97 -2.89 1.90
CA GLU A 72 -14.95 -2.07 2.50
C GLU A 72 -13.57 -2.66 2.21
N VAL A 73 -12.60 -1.75 2.06
CA VAL A 73 -11.19 -2.06 1.98
C VAL A 73 -10.46 -1.36 3.12
N ILE A 74 -9.62 -2.09 3.83
CA ILE A 74 -8.76 -1.56 4.89
C ILE A 74 -7.31 -1.77 4.49
N PHE A 75 -6.60 -0.68 4.31
CA PHE A 75 -5.16 -0.68 4.13
C PHE A 75 -4.47 -0.64 5.49
N PHE A 76 -3.60 -1.62 5.73
CA PHE A 76 -2.70 -1.65 6.87
C PHE A 76 -1.29 -1.28 6.44
N LEU A 77 -0.72 -0.32 7.16
CA LEU A 77 0.65 0.17 6.97
C LEU A 77 1.32 0.28 8.34
N ASP A 78 2.60 0.01 8.44
CA ASP A 78 3.37 0.28 9.66
C ASP A 78 3.90 1.72 9.73
N SER A 79 3.90 2.45 8.61
CA SER A 79 4.23 3.87 8.53
C SER A 79 3.09 4.79 9.00
N GLU A 80 3.11 5.18 10.28
CA GLU A 80 2.13 6.11 10.86
C GLU A 80 2.09 7.47 10.12
N LEU A 81 3.26 7.95 9.66
CA LEU A 81 3.37 9.19 8.89
C LEU A 81 2.55 9.11 7.60
N VAL A 82 2.69 8.03 6.83
CA VAL A 82 2.00 7.85 5.55
C VAL A 82 0.50 7.72 5.78
N VAL A 83 0.08 6.93 6.78
CA VAL A 83 -1.34 6.82 7.17
C VAL A 83 -1.93 8.20 7.48
N LYS A 84 -1.26 8.99 8.32
CA LYS A 84 -1.73 10.34 8.69
C LYS A 84 -1.75 11.30 7.50
N GLN A 85 -0.86 11.14 6.53
CA GLN A 85 -0.85 11.96 5.32
C GLN A 85 -1.94 11.57 4.32
N LEU A 86 -2.20 10.26 4.15
CA LEU A 86 -3.26 9.76 3.27
C LEU A 86 -4.66 10.07 3.82
N THR A 87 -4.83 10.02 5.13
CA THR A 87 -6.06 10.42 5.82
C THR A 87 -6.24 11.94 5.95
N GLY A 88 -5.26 12.73 5.53
CA GLY A 88 -5.32 14.20 5.56
C GLY A 88 -5.09 14.82 6.95
N PHE A 89 -4.78 14.02 7.96
CA PHE A 89 -4.43 14.50 9.30
C PHE A 89 -3.13 15.32 9.27
N TYR A 90 -2.16 14.89 8.46
CA TYR A 90 -0.91 15.62 8.23
C TYR A 90 -0.81 16.17 6.81
N ARG A 91 -0.31 17.41 6.70
CA ARG A 91 0.01 18.03 5.42
C ARG A 91 1.24 17.37 4.79
N VAL A 92 1.11 16.95 3.54
CA VAL A 92 2.24 16.51 2.71
C VAL A 92 3.02 17.73 2.23
N LYS A 93 4.31 17.80 2.58
CA LYS A 93 5.17 18.97 2.26
C LYS A 93 6.02 18.77 1.00
N LYS A 94 6.50 17.56 0.75
CA LYS A 94 7.38 17.26 -0.38
C LYS A 94 6.58 17.21 -1.69
N PRO A 95 6.94 17.96 -2.74
CA PRO A 95 6.18 18.00 -4.00
C PRO A 95 5.92 16.61 -4.60
N GLU A 96 6.93 15.74 -4.60
CA GLU A 96 6.84 14.39 -5.12
C GLU A 96 5.79 13.54 -4.36
N LEU A 97 5.73 13.68 -3.03
CA LEU A 97 4.73 12.99 -2.22
C LEU A 97 3.33 13.63 -2.38
N GLN A 98 3.24 14.93 -2.65
CA GLN A 98 1.96 15.59 -2.95
C GLN A 98 1.36 15.01 -4.23
N THR A 99 2.17 14.81 -5.27
CA THR A 99 1.75 14.16 -6.52
C THR A 99 1.25 12.74 -6.25
N LEU A 100 1.99 11.93 -5.49
CA LEU A 100 1.56 10.56 -5.16
C LEU A 100 0.25 10.56 -4.34
N ASN A 101 0.11 11.45 -3.36
CA ASN A 101 -1.12 11.59 -2.56
C ASN A 101 -2.34 11.94 -3.42
N LEU A 102 -2.19 12.85 -4.40
CA LEU A 102 -3.25 13.20 -5.33
C LEU A 102 -3.66 12.02 -6.22
N ILE A 103 -2.68 11.26 -6.74
CA ILE A 103 -2.95 10.07 -7.55
C ILE A 103 -3.70 9.02 -6.72
N ILE A 104 -3.26 8.77 -5.48
CA ILE A 104 -3.92 7.84 -4.55
C ILE A 104 -5.38 8.24 -4.32
N LYS A 105 -5.64 9.52 -4.01
CA LYS A 105 -7.01 10.02 -3.80
C LYS A 105 -7.90 9.80 -5.01
N LYS A 106 -7.40 10.13 -6.21
CA LYS A 106 -8.13 9.91 -7.45
C LYS A 106 -8.47 8.42 -7.66
N LYS A 107 -7.52 7.52 -7.41
CA LYS A 107 -7.75 6.06 -7.53
C LYS A 107 -8.80 5.56 -6.53
N ILE A 108 -8.78 6.07 -5.30
CA ILE A 108 -9.79 5.74 -4.28
C ILE A 108 -11.19 6.17 -4.74
N GLU A 109 -11.33 7.36 -5.32
CA GLU A 109 -12.60 7.83 -5.88
C GLU A 109 -13.10 6.92 -7.01
N GLU A 110 -12.20 6.45 -7.88
CA GLU A 110 -12.54 5.54 -8.98
C GLU A 110 -13.02 4.15 -8.50
N ILE A 111 -12.47 3.64 -7.39
CA ILE A 111 -12.82 2.32 -6.83
C ILE A 111 -14.29 2.25 -6.39
N SER A 112 -14.92 3.37 -6.02
CA SER A 112 -16.33 3.42 -5.58
C SER A 112 -16.69 2.47 -4.42
N ILE A 113 -15.70 2.09 -3.61
CA ILE A 113 -15.84 1.26 -2.40
C ILE A 113 -15.21 2.05 -1.25
N LYS A 114 -15.72 1.89 -0.03
CA LYS A 114 -15.15 2.56 1.13
C LYS A 114 -13.72 2.07 1.38
N VAL A 115 -12.75 2.98 1.32
CA VAL A 115 -11.33 2.71 1.60
C VAL A 115 -10.93 3.42 2.90
N ASN A 116 -10.27 2.69 3.80
CA ASN A 116 -9.70 3.25 5.02
C ASN A 116 -8.21 2.88 5.12
N PHE A 117 -7.45 3.72 5.83
CA PHE A 117 -6.06 3.46 6.17
C PHE A 117 -5.92 3.36 7.68
N GLN A 118 -5.21 2.33 8.14
CA GLN A 118 -4.93 2.11 9.56
C GLN A 118 -3.46 1.82 9.75
N ASN A 119 -2.89 2.40 10.81
CA ASN A 119 -1.54 2.08 11.22
C ASN A 119 -1.53 0.82 12.08
N ILE A 120 -0.58 -0.08 11.82
CA ILE A 120 -0.34 -1.29 12.60
C ILE A 120 1.13 -1.37 13.05
N PRO A 121 1.46 -2.10 14.12
CA PRO A 121 2.86 -2.40 14.44
C PRO A 121 3.55 -3.18 13.32
N ARG A 122 4.85 -2.95 13.11
CA ARG A 122 5.64 -3.66 12.08
C ARG A 122 5.62 -5.17 12.24
N GLU A 123 5.52 -5.66 13.47
CA GLU A 123 5.41 -7.09 13.78
C GLU A 123 4.13 -7.74 13.22
N GLN A 124 3.13 -6.93 12.86
CA GLN A 124 1.88 -7.36 12.22
C GLN A 124 1.91 -7.16 10.69
N ASN A 125 2.94 -6.54 10.12
CA ASN A 125 3.07 -6.27 8.69
C ASN A 125 4.13 -7.13 7.99
N LYS A 126 4.48 -8.27 8.60
CA LYS A 126 5.65 -9.08 8.22
C LYS A 126 5.64 -9.60 6.79
N GLU A 127 4.48 -9.95 6.25
CA GLU A 127 4.42 -10.51 4.89
C GLU A 127 4.71 -9.46 3.82
N ALA A 128 4.20 -8.23 3.98
CA ALA A 128 4.53 -7.14 3.07
C ALA A 128 6.02 -6.77 3.17
N ASP A 129 6.58 -6.69 4.39
CA ASP A 129 8.01 -6.46 4.63
C ASP A 129 8.91 -7.57 4.06
N ARG A 130 8.49 -8.83 4.18
CA ARG A 130 9.18 -9.98 3.56
C ARG A 130 9.25 -9.81 2.04
N LEU A 131 8.13 -9.50 1.39
CA LEU A 131 8.08 -9.30 -0.06
C LEU A 131 8.94 -8.13 -0.54
N VAL A 132 9.01 -7.03 0.22
CA VAL A 132 9.91 -5.91 -0.07
C VAL A 132 11.37 -6.35 -0.03
N ASN A 133 11.76 -7.10 1.01
CA ASN A 133 13.14 -7.56 1.16
C ASN A 133 13.52 -8.59 0.09
N GLU A 134 12.62 -9.53 -0.22
CA GLU A 134 12.83 -10.50 -1.30
C GLU A 134 13.05 -9.80 -2.65
N GLU A 135 12.21 -8.81 -2.99
CA GLU A 135 12.35 -8.03 -4.23
C GLU A 135 13.70 -7.29 -4.30
N LEU A 136 14.16 -6.75 -3.17
CA LEU A 136 15.45 -6.06 -3.06
C LEU A 136 16.66 -7.01 -3.13
N ASP A 137 16.50 -8.26 -2.70
CA ASP A 137 17.55 -9.29 -2.76
C ASP A 137 17.74 -9.89 -4.15
N LEU A 138 16.76 -9.69 -5.05
CA LEU A 138 16.86 -10.10 -6.45
C LEU A 138 17.72 -9.16 -7.32
N GLN A 139 18.15 -8.01 -6.78
CA GLN A 139 18.89 -6.96 -7.50
C GLN A 139 20.38 -6.96 -7.14
#